data_AF-A0A955PEP5-F1
#
_entry.id   AF-A0A955PEP5-F1
#
_cell.length_a   1.000
_cell.length_b   1.000
_cell.length_c   1.000
_cell.angle_alpha   90.00
_cell.angle_beta   90.00
_cell.angle_gamma   90.00
#
_symmetry.space_group_name_H-M   'P 1'
#
loop_
_entity.id
_entity.type
_entity.pdbx_description
1 polymer ?
#
loop_
_entity_poly.entity_id
_entity_poly.type
_entity_poly.pdbx_seq_one_letter_code
_entity_poly.pdbx_strand_id
1 'polypeptide(L)'
;DAAPNVYGSPDYPGWQSATFAAVANETFVNMSNGVNPANVGTTDFEIQDEVVYSFGDLGLRLTWIYWIPNTTIAELTGKFQISLFNDWDGDVQDFYLDYYSSTWLQPSSWVEYAGGVIGTAGMAWWGAYNTNTQAELDADIAEWGLANESWTFTARLLDGGAVVCEKSIVSNREGVPEPATMALVGSGLAALAARRKRLV
;
A
#
# COMPACT_ATOMS: atom_id res chain seq x y z
N ASP A 1 5.35 -0.17 2.49
CA ASP A 1 5.87 1.08 3.08
C ASP A 1 5.22 2.25 2.38
N ALA A 2 5.23 3.43 2.99
CA ALA A 2 4.68 4.64 2.37
C ALA A 2 5.83 5.46 1.75
N ALA A 3 5.94 5.43 0.43
CA ALA A 3 7.00 6.15 -0.28
C ALA A 3 6.54 7.58 -0.60
N PRO A 4 7.41 8.60 -0.52
CA PRO A 4 7.14 9.90 -1.13
C PRO A 4 6.77 9.76 -2.62
N ASN A 5 5.99 10.68 -3.15
CA ASN A 5 5.61 10.60 -4.56
C ASN A 5 6.83 10.69 -5.50
N VAL A 6 7.09 9.62 -6.26
CA VAL A 6 8.20 9.54 -7.24
C VAL A 6 8.14 10.67 -8.29
N TYR A 7 6.94 11.18 -8.56
CA TYR A 7 6.74 12.28 -9.52
C TYR A 7 6.75 13.63 -8.81
N GLY A 8 7.96 14.12 -8.53
CA GLY A 8 8.20 15.51 -8.11
C GLY A 8 8.53 15.71 -6.63
N SER A 9 8.36 14.70 -5.77
CA SER A 9 8.78 14.84 -4.37
C SER A 9 10.32 14.86 -4.27
N PRO A 10 10.92 15.90 -3.66
CA PRO A 10 12.37 15.96 -3.46
C PRO A 10 12.87 14.89 -2.46
N ASP A 11 11.98 14.30 -1.68
CA ASP A 11 12.32 13.32 -0.64
C ASP A 11 12.43 11.89 -1.19
N TYR A 12 11.84 11.62 -2.37
CA TYR A 12 11.85 10.28 -2.97
C TYR A 12 13.26 9.69 -3.16
N PRO A 13 14.26 10.40 -3.70
CA PRO A 13 15.60 9.83 -3.86
C PRO A 13 16.27 9.45 -2.53
N GLY A 14 16.04 10.25 -1.48
CA GLY A 14 16.55 9.97 -0.14
C GLY A 14 15.90 8.73 0.46
N TRP A 15 14.57 8.66 0.38
CA TRP A 15 13.79 7.50 0.79
C TRP A 15 14.22 6.24 0.02
N GLN A 16 14.32 6.29 -1.31
CA GLN A 16 14.67 5.13 -2.15
C GLN A 16 16.05 4.61 -1.78
N SER A 17 17.04 5.50 -1.62
CA SER A 17 18.41 5.10 -1.26
C SER A 17 18.46 4.43 0.12
N ALA A 18 17.78 5.01 1.12
CA ALA A 18 17.73 4.45 2.47
C ALA A 18 16.99 3.11 2.51
N THR A 19 15.84 3.01 1.84
CA THR A 19 15.03 1.80 1.76
C THR A 19 15.79 0.67 1.05
N PHE A 20 16.42 0.94 -0.09
CA PHE A 20 17.15 -0.09 -0.83
C PHE A 20 18.35 -0.60 -0.03
N ALA A 21 19.07 0.28 0.65
CA ALA A 21 20.14 -0.11 1.56
C ALA A 21 19.62 -0.97 2.73
N ALA A 22 18.51 -0.59 3.35
CA ALA A 22 17.93 -1.35 4.46
C ALA A 22 17.44 -2.75 4.01
N VAL A 23 16.82 -2.85 2.83
CA VAL A 23 16.36 -4.13 2.28
C VAL A 23 17.53 -5.04 1.95
N ALA A 24 18.55 -4.54 1.25
CA ALA A 24 19.73 -5.33 0.90
C ALA A 24 20.53 -5.79 2.12
N ASN A 25 20.49 -5.02 3.22
CA ASN A 25 21.13 -5.36 4.49
C ASN A 25 20.23 -6.16 5.45
N GLU A 26 19.02 -6.54 5.03
CA GLU A 26 18.04 -7.28 5.86
C GLU A 26 17.63 -6.54 7.15
N THR A 27 17.69 -5.21 7.16
CA THR A 27 17.29 -4.35 8.28
C THR A 27 16.01 -3.55 8.00
N PHE A 28 15.34 -3.84 6.89
CA PHE A 28 14.13 -3.13 6.50
C PHE A 28 12.98 -3.40 7.47
N VAL A 29 12.24 -2.34 7.82
CA VAL A 29 11.06 -2.39 8.68
C VAL A 29 9.86 -1.89 7.88
N ASN A 30 8.83 -2.72 7.78
CA ASN A 30 7.60 -2.37 7.08
C ASN A 30 6.96 -1.11 7.70
N MET A 31 6.37 -0.28 6.84
CA MET A 31 5.60 0.90 7.21
C MET A 31 6.35 1.88 8.14
N SER A 32 7.69 1.89 8.06
CA SER A 32 8.52 2.82 8.83
C SER A 32 8.36 4.28 8.42
N ASN A 33 7.85 4.52 7.20
CA ASN A 33 7.54 5.85 6.68
C ASN A 33 6.03 6.14 6.65
N GLY A 34 5.19 5.24 7.19
CA GLY A 34 3.74 5.44 7.25
C GLY A 34 3.33 6.57 8.19
N VAL A 35 2.15 7.16 7.95
CA VAL A 35 1.63 8.28 8.75
C VAL A 35 1.26 7.88 10.18
N ASN A 36 0.92 6.60 10.40
CA ASN A 36 0.59 6.07 11.73
C ASN A 36 1.76 5.28 12.33
N PRO A 37 2.44 5.80 13.38
CA PRO A 37 3.55 5.10 14.01
C PRO A 37 3.20 3.75 14.64
N ALA A 38 1.92 3.46 14.89
CA ALA A 38 1.47 2.18 15.41
C ALA A 38 1.59 1.04 14.37
N ASN A 39 1.63 1.38 13.07
CA ASN A 39 1.73 0.42 11.98
C ASN A 39 3.19 0.05 11.67
N VAL A 40 4.17 0.69 12.31
CA VAL A 40 5.59 0.38 12.10
C VAL A 40 5.88 -1.08 12.48
N GLY A 41 6.40 -1.84 11.52
CA GLY A 41 6.67 -3.27 11.65
C GLY A 41 5.49 -4.18 11.33
N THR A 42 4.31 -3.63 11.04
CA THR A 42 3.15 -4.39 10.54
C THR A 42 3.01 -4.22 9.02
N THR A 43 1.95 -4.79 8.45
CA THR A 43 1.58 -4.57 7.04
C THR A 43 0.35 -3.66 6.93
N ASP A 44 -0.02 -3.00 8.02
CA ASP A 44 -1.20 -2.16 8.07
C ASP A 44 -0.86 -0.75 7.58
N PHE A 45 -1.80 -0.08 6.94
CA PHE A 45 -1.60 1.26 6.41
C PHE A 45 -2.82 2.14 6.69
N GLU A 46 -2.65 3.45 6.58
CA GLU A 46 -3.75 4.41 6.57
C GLU A 46 -4.02 4.87 5.13
N ILE A 47 -5.22 5.35 4.84
CA ILE A 47 -5.54 5.86 3.50
C ILE A 47 -4.54 6.93 3.03
N GLN A 48 -4.01 7.76 3.91
CA GLN A 48 -3.01 8.79 3.57
C GLN A 48 -1.67 8.21 3.11
N ASP A 49 -1.36 6.95 3.44
CA ASP A 49 -0.15 6.27 2.97
C ASP A 49 -0.21 5.91 1.48
N GLU A 50 -1.40 6.00 0.86
CA GLU A 50 -1.66 5.68 -0.54
C GLU A 50 -2.37 6.79 -1.33
N VAL A 51 -2.24 8.06 -0.92
CA VAL A 51 -2.84 9.19 -1.65
C VAL A 51 -1.77 10.17 -2.11
N VAL A 52 -1.76 10.48 -3.41
CA VAL A 52 -0.92 11.52 -4.03
C VAL A 52 -1.78 12.65 -4.59
N TYR A 53 -1.20 13.84 -4.69
CA TYR A 53 -1.86 15.04 -5.22
C TYR A 53 -0.84 16.03 -5.79
N SER A 54 -1.30 17.10 -6.43
CA SER A 54 -0.47 17.98 -7.26
C SER A 54 0.05 19.25 -6.57
N PHE A 55 -0.19 19.39 -5.26
CA PHE A 55 0.16 20.57 -4.47
C PHE A 55 0.78 20.16 -3.14
N GLY A 56 1.33 21.12 -2.39
CA GLY A 56 1.93 20.84 -1.08
C GLY A 56 3.14 19.90 -1.16
N ASP A 57 3.11 18.85 -0.35
CA ASP A 57 4.13 17.81 -0.22
C ASP A 57 3.96 16.62 -1.20
N LEU A 58 2.91 16.65 -2.02
CA LEU A 58 2.58 15.67 -3.07
C LEU A 58 2.12 14.29 -2.59
N GLY A 59 1.93 14.12 -1.28
CA GLY A 59 1.42 12.89 -0.67
C GLY A 59 2.37 11.68 -0.74
N LEU A 60 1.80 10.50 -0.49
CA LEU A 60 2.51 9.23 -0.34
C LEU A 60 1.93 8.15 -1.26
N ARG A 61 2.75 7.13 -1.52
CA ARG A 61 2.41 5.97 -2.35
C ARG A 61 2.69 4.70 -1.57
N LEU A 62 1.65 3.87 -1.39
CA LEU A 62 1.81 2.56 -0.81
C LEU A 62 2.67 1.72 -1.74
N THR A 63 3.82 1.28 -1.23
CA THR A 63 4.90 0.72 -2.03
C THR A 63 5.36 -0.62 -1.44
N TRP A 64 5.37 -1.63 -2.29
CA TRP A 64 5.96 -2.94 -2.06
C TRP A 64 7.35 -2.99 -2.68
N ILE A 65 8.32 -3.49 -1.91
CA ILE A 65 9.71 -3.62 -2.35
C ILE A 65 10.03 -5.11 -2.43
N TYR A 66 10.64 -5.52 -3.54
CA TYR A 66 11.15 -6.88 -3.71
C TYR A 66 12.66 -6.84 -3.92
N TRP A 67 13.35 -7.81 -3.33
CA TRP A 67 14.79 -7.97 -3.40
C TRP A 67 15.13 -9.43 -3.72
N ILE A 68 15.97 -9.61 -4.72
CA ILE A 68 16.37 -10.92 -5.23
C ILE A 68 17.90 -10.95 -5.19
N PRO A 69 18.52 -11.54 -4.17
CA PRO A 69 19.97 -11.56 -4.04
C PRO A 69 20.60 -12.52 -5.04
N ASN A 70 21.89 -12.32 -5.33
CA ASN A 70 22.73 -13.21 -6.15
C ASN A 70 22.17 -13.47 -7.55
N THR A 71 21.63 -12.44 -8.19
CA THR A 71 21.15 -12.52 -9.56
C THR A 71 21.35 -11.19 -10.28
N THR A 72 21.04 -11.17 -11.57
CA THR A 72 21.05 -10.00 -12.43
C THR A 72 19.72 -9.82 -13.14
N ILE A 73 19.42 -8.62 -13.60
CA ILE A 73 18.26 -8.31 -14.44
C ILE A 73 18.27 -9.20 -15.69
N ALA A 74 19.44 -9.45 -16.27
CA ALA A 74 19.58 -10.31 -17.44
C ALA A 74 19.11 -11.74 -17.17
N GLU A 75 19.39 -12.31 -16.00
CA GLU A 75 18.94 -13.64 -15.62
C GLU A 75 17.45 -13.72 -15.30
N LEU A 76 16.88 -12.63 -14.77
CA LEU A 76 15.47 -12.52 -14.40
C LEU A 76 14.54 -12.12 -15.56
N THR A 77 15.08 -11.51 -16.61
CA THR A 77 14.30 -11.10 -17.78
C THR A 77 13.61 -12.30 -18.42
N GLY A 78 12.28 -12.21 -18.58
CA GLY A 78 11.41 -13.28 -19.06
C GLY A 78 11.03 -14.32 -17.99
N LYS A 79 11.55 -14.20 -16.76
CA LYS A 79 11.36 -15.19 -15.69
C LYS A 79 10.70 -14.62 -14.44
N PHE A 80 11.01 -13.39 -14.07
CA PHE A 80 10.41 -12.77 -12.89
C PHE A 80 9.17 -11.97 -13.27
N GLN A 81 8.11 -12.15 -12.48
CA GLN A 81 6.84 -11.47 -12.69
C GLN A 81 6.24 -11.04 -11.35
N ILE A 82 5.42 -10.00 -11.42
CA ILE A 82 4.66 -9.47 -10.30
C ILE A 82 3.18 -9.37 -10.65
N SER A 83 2.32 -9.45 -9.63
CA SER A 83 0.88 -9.17 -9.71
C SER A 83 0.45 -8.33 -8.52
N LEU A 84 -0.67 -7.61 -8.69
CA LEU A 84 -1.22 -6.74 -7.67
C LEU A 84 -2.75 -6.82 -7.71
N PHE A 85 -3.34 -7.26 -6.60
CA PHE A 85 -4.78 -7.31 -6.41
C PHE A 85 -5.20 -6.34 -5.32
N ASN A 86 -6.35 -5.71 -5.49
CA ASN A 86 -7.02 -4.89 -4.49
C ASN A 86 -8.32 -5.56 -4.09
N ASP A 87 -8.61 -5.62 -2.80
CA ASP A 87 -9.93 -5.95 -2.27
C ASP A 87 -10.44 -4.68 -1.58
N TRP A 88 -11.47 -4.07 -2.14
CA TRP A 88 -12.08 -2.84 -1.62
C TRP A 88 -13.51 -3.15 -1.16
N ASP A 89 -13.74 -3.19 0.15
CA ASP A 89 -15.01 -3.59 0.77
C ASP A 89 -15.60 -4.92 0.26
N GLY A 90 -14.74 -5.88 -0.10
CA GLY A 90 -15.12 -7.20 -0.62
C GLY A 90 -15.15 -7.29 -2.14
N ASP A 91 -14.99 -6.18 -2.85
CA ASP A 91 -14.86 -6.15 -4.31
C ASP A 91 -13.39 -6.33 -4.71
N VAL A 92 -13.07 -7.49 -5.28
CA VAL A 92 -11.70 -7.84 -5.67
C VAL A 92 -11.40 -7.41 -7.11
N GLN A 93 -10.36 -6.59 -7.27
CA GLN A 93 -9.84 -6.10 -8.54
C GLN A 93 -8.45 -6.67 -8.85
N ASP A 94 -8.25 -7.16 -10.07
CA ASP A 94 -6.92 -7.43 -10.63
C ASP A 94 -6.38 -6.14 -11.27
N PHE A 95 -5.60 -5.40 -10.49
CA PHE A 95 -5.17 -4.06 -10.87
C PHE A 95 -4.32 -4.06 -12.14
N TYR A 96 -3.47 -5.07 -12.32
CA TYR A 96 -2.63 -5.14 -13.51
C TYR A 96 -3.36 -5.63 -14.74
N LEU A 97 -4.33 -6.53 -14.60
CA LEU A 97 -5.20 -6.89 -15.71
C LEU A 97 -5.98 -5.68 -16.21
N ASP A 98 -6.54 -4.88 -15.31
CA ASP A 98 -7.39 -3.76 -15.68
C ASP A 98 -6.61 -2.61 -16.35
N TYR A 99 -5.41 -2.30 -15.86
CA TYR A 99 -4.60 -1.20 -16.39
C TYR A 99 -3.61 -1.61 -17.50
N TYR A 100 -3.15 -2.85 -17.51
CA TYR A 100 -2.09 -3.32 -18.42
C TYR A 100 -2.46 -4.58 -19.22
N SER A 101 -3.72 -5.03 -19.12
CA SER A 101 -4.24 -6.20 -19.85
C SER A 101 -3.55 -7.52 -19.52
N SER A 102 -2.87 -7.62 -18.37
CA SER A 102 -2.30 -8.87 -17.87
C SER A 102 -2.12 -8.86 -16.35
N THR A 103 -2.57 -9.92 -15.68
CA THR A 103 -2.35 -10.14 -14.24
C THR A 103 -0.87 -10.18 -13.85
N TRP A 104 -0.04 -10.79 -14.69
CA TRP A 104 1.37 -11.06 -14.40
C TRP A 104 2.27 -10.26 -15.33
N LEU A 105 2.93 -9.27 -14.75
CA LEU A 105 3.81 -8.36 -15.48
C LEU A 105 5.25 -8.63 -15.10
N GLN A 106 6.14 -8.61 -16.08
CA GLN A 106 7.55 -8.39 -15.79
C GLN A 106 7.72 -6.93 -15.35
N PRO A 107 8.43 -6.65 -14.24
CA PRO A 107 8.71 -5.28 -13.86
C PRO A 107 9.43 -4.52 -14.98
N SER A 108 8.98 -3.30 -15.25
CA SER A 108 9.60 -2.38 -16.20
C SER A 108 10.68 -1.50 -15.55
N SER A 109 10.71 -1.43 -14.22
CA SER A 109 11.66 -0.64 -13.45
C SER A 109 12.18 -1.43 -12.25
N TRP A 110 13.42 -1.87 -12.35
CA TRP A 110 14.23 -2.51 -11.31
C TRP A 110 15.71 -2.19 -11.58
N VAL A 111 16.56 -2.35 -10.58
CA VAL A 111 17.98 -2.01 -10.69
C VAL A 111 18.86 -3.11 -10.14
N GLU A 112 20.03 -3.27 -10.75
CA GLU A 112 21.15 -3.99 -10.15
C GLU A 112 21.62 -3.22 -8.92
N TYR A 113 21.59 -3.85 -7.76
CA TYR A 113 21.92 -3.22 -6.50
C TYR A 113 22.61 -4.23 -5.59
N ALA A 114 23.74 -3.87 -4.98
CA ALA A 114 24.40 -4.68 -3.94
C ALA A 114 24.55 -6.20 -4.24
N GLY A 115 24.78 -6.60 -5.50
CA GLY A 115 24.94 -8.00 -5.89
C GLY A 115 23.62 -8.78 -6.10
N GLY A 116 22.52 -8.08 -6.33
CA GLY A 116 21.22 -8.64 -6.69
C GLY A 116 20.36 -7.64 -7.44
N VAL A 117 19.06 -7.93 -7.53
CA VAL A 117 18.07 -7.06 -8.20
C VAL A 117 17.03 -6.59 -7.20
N ILE A 118 16.84 -5.27 -7.13
CA ILE A 118 15.82 -4.64 -6.31
C ILE A 118 14.84 -3.85 -7.18
N GLY A 119 13.58 -3.83 -6.78
CA GLY A 119 12.58 -2.99 -7.42
C GLY A 119 11.37 -2.75 -6.54
N THR A 120 10.47 -1.92 -7.04
CA THR A 120 9.28 -1.48 -6.32
C THR A 120 8.04 -1.58 -7.19
N ALA A 121 6.93 -1.98 -6.59
CA ALA A 121 5.59 -1.77 -7.13
C ALA A 121 4.87 -0.79 -6.19
N GLY A 122 4.21 0.23 -6.72
CA GLY A 122 3.55 1.22 -5.85
C GLY A 122 2.22 1.67 -6.40
N MET A 123 1.24 1.80 -5.52
CA MET A 123 -0.11 2.27 -5.82
C MET A 123 -0.44 3.52 -5.00
N ALA A 124 -1.15 4.44 -5.65
CA ALA A 124 -1.73 5.58 -4.97
C ALA A 124 -3.01 6.00 -5.68
N TRP A 125 -4.01 6.43 -4.91
CA TRP A 125 -5.14 7.19 -5.38
C TRP A 125 -4.74 8.64 -5.63
N TRP A 126 -5.42 9.28 -6.58
CA TRP A 126 -5.20 10.69 -6.86
C TRP A 126 -6.21 11.54 -6.10
N GLY A 127 -5.77 12.19 -5.02
CA GLY A 127 -6.59 13.10 -4.23
C GLY A 127 -6.76 14.47 -4.87
N ALA A 128 -7.92 15.09 -4.63
CA ALA A 128 -8.35 16.38 -5.17
C ALA A 128 -8.21 16.48 -6.69
N TYR A 129 -8.51 15.38 -7.40
CA TYR A 129 -8.31 15.30 -8.85
C TYR A 129 -9.06 16.43 -9.57
N ASN A 130 -8.36 17.18 -10.44
CA ASN A 130 -8.82 18.36 -11.16
C ASN A 130 -9.13 19.63 -10.33
N THR A 131 -9.28 19.53 -9.01
CA THR A 131 -9.62 20.68 -8.16
C THR A 131 -8.39 21.26 -7.46
N ASN A 132 -7.45 20.40 -7.04
CA ASN A 132 -6.19 20.77 -6.40
C ASN A 132 -6.36 21.72 -5.19
N THR A 133 -7.36 21.47 -4.34
CA THR A 133 -7.55 22.21 -3.09
C THR A 133 -7.47 21.28 -1.89
N GLN A 134 -7.02 21.82 -0.74
CA GLN A 134 -6.96 21.05 0.50
C GLN A 134 -8.33 20.54 0.94
N ALA A 135 -9.39 21.35 0.76
CA ALA A 135 -10.73 20.96 1.16
C ALA A 135 -11.26 19.74 0.39
N GLU A 136 -10.95 19.64 -0.90
CA GLU A 136 -11.32 18.47 -1.71
C GLU A 136 -10.49 17.24 -1.30
N LEU A 137 -9.19 17.43 -1.06
CA LEU A 137 -8.32 16.35 -0.61
C LEU A 137 -8.80 15.78 0.73
N ASP A 138 -9.18 16.65 1.68
CA ASP A 138 -9.71 16.24 2.97
C ASP A 138 -11.03 15.46 2.81
N ALA A 139 -11.86 15.84 1.83
CA ALA A 139 -13.12 15.14 1.53
C ALA A 139 -12.86 13.75 0.94
N ASP A 140 -11.97 13.64 -0.05
CA ASP A 140 -11.57 12.36 -0.66
C ASP A 140 -11.00 11.40 0.41
N ILE A 141 -10.06 11.88 1.22
CA ILE A 141 -9.44 11.08 2.29
C ILE A 141 -10.51 10.61 3.30
N ALA A 142 -11.44 11.49 3.67
CA ALA A 142 -12.50 11.15 4.61
C ALA A 142 -13.47 10.10 4.05
N GLU A 143 -13.82 10.19 2.76
CA GLU A 143 -14.70 9.22 2.09
C GLU A 143 -13.99 7.86 1.97
N TRP A 144 -12.78 7.85 1.42
CA TRP A 144 -12.02 6.61 1.21
C TRP A 144 -11.64 5.93 2.51
N GLY A 145 -11.37 6.71 3.57
CA GLY A 145 -11.04 6.21 4.91
C GLY A 145 -12.14 5.35 5.55
N LEU A 146 -13.37 5.34 5.01
CA LEU A 146 -14.46 4.49 5.49
C LEU A 146 -14.39 3.04 4.97
N ALA A 147 -13.69 2.81 3.86
CA ALA A 147 -13.59 1.50 3.23
C ALA A 147 -12.58 0.60 3.94
N ASN A 148 -12.88 -0.69 4.01
CA ASN A 148 -11.88 -1.71 4.29
C ASN A 148 -11.15 -2.01 2.99
N GLU A 149 -9.83 -2.12 3.07
CA GLU A 149 -9.04 -2.37 1.89
C GLU A 149 -7.89 -3.31 2.17
N SER A 150 -7.62 -4.20 1.22
CA SER A 150 -6.48 -5.10 1.26
C SER A 150 -5.80 -5.16 -0.10
N TRP A 151 -4.49 -4.91 -0.11
CA TRP A 151 -3.66 -5.09 -1.29
C TRP A 151 -2.88 -6.39 -1.17
N THR A 152 -3.01 -7.27 -2.16
CA THR A 152 -2.17 -8.46 -2.28
C THR A 152 -1.14 -8.28 -3.39
N PHE A 153 0.11 -8.05 -2.99
CA PHE A 153 1.24 -8.03 -3.92
C PHE A 153 1.89 -9.41 -3.96
N THR A 154 2.08 -9.95 -5.17
CA THR A 154 2.76 -11.24 -5.36
C THR A 154 3.90 -11.11 -6.36
N ALA A 155 5.03 -11.73 -6.03
CA ALA A 155 6.18 -11.89 -6.90
C ALA A 155 6.45 -13.38 -7.16
N ARG A 156 6.76 -13.73 -8.40
CA ARG A 156 7.07 -15.11 -8.79
C ARG A 156 8.26 -15.21 -9.73
N LEU A 157 8.95 -16.34 -9.66
CA LEU A 157 10.02 -16.74 -10.56
C LEU A 157 9.57 -17.95 -11.38
N LEU A 158 9.82 -17.87 -12.69
CA LEU A 158 9.55 -18.93 -13.66
C LEU A 158 10.84 -19.62 -14.10
N ASP A 159 10.77 -20.94 -14.28
CA ASP A 159 11.78 -21.72 -15.00
C ASP A 159 11.09 -22.64 -16.01
N GLY A 160 11.45 -22.52 -17.29
CA GLY A 160 10.76 -23.24 -18.38
C GLY A 160 9.25 -22.98 -18.46
N GLY A 161 8.77 -21.85 -17.93
CA GLY A 161 7.34 -21.50 -17.84
C GLY A 161 6.60 -22.05 -16.61
N ALA A 162 7.26 -22.85 -15.77
CA ALA A 162 6.70 -23.31 -14.50
C ALA A 162 7.08 -22.36 -13.36
N VAL A 163 6.16 -22.13 -12.41
CA VAL A 163 6.44 -21.35 -11.19
C VAL A 163 7.35 -22.17 -10.27
N VAL A 164 8.56 -21.68 -10.02
CA VAL A 164 9.54 -22.34 -9.12
C VAL A 164 9.65 -21.65 -7.76
N CYS A 165 9.24 -20.39 -7.67
CA CYS A 165 9.15 -19.64 -6.43
C CYS A 165 8.03 -18.62 -6.54
N GLU A 166 7.25 -18.47 -5.47
CA GLU A 166 6.21 -17.45 -5.36
C GLU A 166 6.17 -16.94 -3.92
N LYS A 167 6.05 -15.63 -3.76
CA LYS A 167 5.95 -14.94 -2.47
C LYS A 167 4.90 -13.84 -2.57
N SER A 168 4.07 -13.76 -1.54
CA SER A 168 3.02 -12.76 -1.45
C SER A 168 3.08 -12.03 -0.12
N ILE A 169 2.63 -10.79 -0.12
CA ILE A 169 2.38 -9.99 1.08
C ILE A 169 1.01 -9.35 0.92
N VAL A 170 0.28 -9.29 2.03
CA VAL A 170 -1.01 -8.59 2.11
C VAL A 170 -0.80 -7.36 2.97
N SER A 171 -1.25 -6.20 2.48
CA SER A 171 -1.27 -4.95 3.24
C SER A 171 -2.72 -4.56 3.47
N ASN A 172 -3.09 -4.20 4.70
CA ASN A 172 -4.49 -4.00 5.07
C ASN A 172 -4.73 -2.62 5.66
N ARG A 173 -5.92 -2.07 5.45
CA ARG A 173 -6.48 -1.03 6.31
C ARG A 173 -7.92 -1.37 6.65
N GLU A 174 -8.28 -1.09 7.89
CA GLU A 174 -9.67 -1.17 8.33
C GLU A 174 -10.35 0.18 8.06
N GLY A 175 -11.60 0.13 7.65
CA GLY A 175 -12.41 1.33 7.50
C GLY A 175 -12.62 1.99 8.86
N VAL A 176 -12.37 3.30 8.95
CA VAL A 176 -12.63 4.07 10.17
C VAL A 176 -14.14 4.23 10.33
N PRO A 177 -14.76 3.70 11.41
CA PRO A 177 -16.21 3.79 11.56
C PRO A 177 -16.68 5.24 11.63
N GLU A 178 -17.79 5.56 10.94
CA GLU A 178 -18.36 6.90 11.02
C GLU A 178 -18.63 7.31 12.48
N PRO A 179 -18.31 8.56 12.88
CA PRO A 179 -18.58 9.05 14.23
C PRO A 179 -20.05 8.90 14.67
N ALA A 180 -20.98 8.94 13.72
CA ALA A 180 -22.40 8.71 13.96
C ALA A 180 -22.71 7.27 14.39
N THR A 181 -22.05 6.29 13.78
CA THR A 181 -22.14 4.86 14.15
C THR A 181 -21.62 4.63 15.56
N MET A 182 -20.50 5.28 15.93
CA MET A 182 -19.95 5.22 17.28
C MET A 182 -20.88 5.86 18.32
N ALA A 183 -21.51 6.99 17.98
CA ALA A 183 -22.51 7.63 18.84
C ALA A 183 -23.76 6.76 19.04
N LEU A 184 -24.22 6.06 17.99
CA LEU A 184 -25.35 5.14 18.06
C LEU A 184 -25.05 3.92 18.94
N VAL A 185 -23.89 3.27 18.79
CA VAL A 185 -23.47 2.16 19.66
C VAL A 185 -23.33 2.63 21.12
N GLY A 186 -22.69 3.78 21.34
CA GLY A 186 -22.56 4.38 22.66
C GLY A 186 -23.90 4.69 23.31
N SER A 187 -24.86 5.25 22.56
CA SER A 187 -26.21 5.56 23.05
C SER A 187 -27.03 4.30 23.31
N GLY A 188 -26.89 3.25 22.49
CA GLY A 188 -27.54 1.96 22.67
C GLY A 188 -27.08 1.24 23.94
N LEU A 189 -25.77 1.25 24.21
CA LEU A 189 -25.20 0.71 25.44
C LEU A 189 -25.63 1.50 26.69
N ALA A 190 -25.67 2.84 26.60
CA ALA A 190 -26.19 3.69 27.66
C ALA A 190 -27.69 3.42 27.95
N ALA A 191 -28.50 3.23 26.90
CA ALA A 191 -29.91 2.90 27.04
C ALA A 191 -30.14 1.52 27.69
N LEU A 192 -29.32 0.52 27.34
CA LEU A 192 -29.36 -0.81 27.97
C LEU A 192 -28.94 -0.77 29.45
N ALA A 193 -27.90 0.00 29.78
CA ALA A 193 -27.46 0.19 31.17
C ALA A 193 -28.51 0.94 32.03
N ALA A 194 -29.18 1.95 31.45
CA ALA A 194 -30.25 2.68 32.11
C ALA A 194 -31.50 1.81 32.35
N ARG A 195 -31.83 0.91 31.40
CA ARG A 195 -32.96 -0.02 31.54
C ARG A 195 -32.71 -1.07 32.64
N ARG A 196 -31.46 -1.54 32.79
CA ARG A 196 -31.08 -2.51 33.84
C ARG A 196 -31.22 -1.94 35.26
N LYS A 197 -30.98 -0.63 35.46
CA LYS A 197 -31.18 0.05 36.75
C LYS A 197 -32.65 0.27 37.15
N ARG A 198 -33.60 0.12 36.22
CA ARG A 198 -35.05 0.23 36.52
C ARG A 198 -35.72 -1.10 36.86
N LEU A 199 -35.02 -2.22 36.65
CA LEU A 199 -35.54 -3.58 36.84
C LEU A 199 -34.95 -4.27 38.09
N VAL A 200 -34.15 -3.56 38.87
CA VAL A 200 -33.62 -3.95 40.19
C VAL A 200 -34.20 -2.98 41.21
#